data_AF-A0A2G5QQ00-F1
#
_entry.id   AF-A0A2G5QQ00-F1
#
_cell.length_a   1.000
_cell.length_b   1.000
_cell.length_c   1.000
_cell.angle_alpha   90.00
_cell.angle_beta   90.00
_cell.angle_gamma   90.00
#
_symmetry.space_group_name_H-M   'P 1'
#
loop_
_entity.id
_entity.type
_entity.pdbx_description
1 polymer ?
#
loop_
_entity_poly.entity_id
_entity_poly.type
_entity_poly.pdbx_seq_one_letter_code
_entity_poly.pdbx_strand_id
1 'polypeptide(L)'
;MLKHIRARWPEIDVPPGEPTWLLYELDEQVDEVVRSANVFADGSVARNSIEIEERDGKLCPSLIDCSLAEGFTGVDAEQITLEEFDAAWAKGVDKPFWNVR
;
A
#
# COMPACT_ATOMS: atom_id res chain seq x y z
N MET A 1 -2.08 -15.90 3.96
CA MET A 1 -1.18 -16.18 2.82
C MET A 1 -0.91 -14.84 2.20
N LEU A 2 0.37 -14.51 2.04
CA LEU A 2 0.74 -13.21 1.50
C LEU A 2 0.51 -13.17 0.00
N LYS A 3 -0.10 -12.07 -0.45
CA LYS A 3 -0.35 -11.77 -1.86
C LYS A 3 0.10 -10.35 -2.15
N HIS A 4 0.77 -10.18 -3.27
CA HIS A 4 1.24 -8.88 -3.74
C HIS A 4 0.43 -8.44 -4.94
N ILE A 5 -0.07 -7.22 -4.90
CA ILE A 5 -0.81 -6.62 -6.01
C ILE A 5 -0.29 -5.23 -6.33
N ARG A 6 -0.57 -4.77 -7.54
CA ARG A 6 -0.48 -3.36 -7.91
C ARG A 6 -1.78 -2.90 -8.56
N ALA A 7 -2.12 -1.65 -8.34
CA ALA A 7 -3.20 -0.97 -9.04
C ALA A 7 -2.70 0.37 -9.58
N ARG A 8 -3.30 0.82 -10.68
CA ARG A 8 -3.08 2.19 -11.17
C ARG A 8 -3.79 3.18 -10.26
N TRP A 9 -3.32 4.42 -10.27
CA TRP A 9 -4.18 5.53 -9.86
C TRP A 9 -5.52 5.45 -10.60
N PRO A 10 -6.67 5.66 -9.93
CA PRO A 10 -7.99 5.45 -10.54
C PRO A 10 -8.27 6.33 -11.76
N GLU A 11 -7.72 7.54 -11.76
CA GLU A 11 -7.91 8.52 -12.84
C GLU A 11 -6.83 8.36 -13.92
N ILE A 12 -7.22 8.52 -15.19
CA ILE A 12 -6.30 8.47 -16.34
C ILE A 12 -5.25 9.59 -16.22
N ASP A 13 -5.72 10.80 -15.90
CA ASP A 13 -4.88 11.96 -15.67
C ASP A 13 -4.52 12.03 -14.18
N VAL A 14 -3.34 11.51 -13.83
CA VAL A 14 -2.86 11.50 -12.44
C VAL A 14 -2.50 12.92 -12.00
N PRO A 15 -3.09 13.46 -10.92
CA PRO A 15 -2.76 14.79 -10.44
C PRO A 15 -1.28 14.92 -10.05
N PRO A 16 -0.67 16.12 -10.18
CA PRO A 16 0.71 16.32 -9.76
C PRO A 16 0.92 15.99 -8.28
N GLY A 17 1.92 15.16 -7.98
CA GLY A 17 2.22 14.73 -6.62
C GLY A 17 1.46 13.49 -6.16
N GLU A 18 0.56 12.94 -6.98
CA GLU A 18 -0.10 11.66 -6.71
C GLU A 18 0.71 10.48 -7.27
N PRO A 19 0.62 9.29 -6.64
CA PRO A 19 1.30 8.11 -7.13
C PRO A 19 0.66 7.60 -8.42
N THR A 20 1.50 7.12 -9.33
CA THR A 20 1.06 6.45 -10.57
C THR A 20 0.65 5.00 -10.34
N TRP A 21 1.29 4.36 -9.36
CA TRP A 21 1.04 2.98 -8.97
C TRP A 21 0.95 2.85 -7.45
N LEU A 22 0.00 2.04 -7.03
CA LEU A 22 -0.28 1.68 -5.65
C LEU A 22 0.00 0.19 -5.51
N LEU A 23 1.04 -0.18 -4.77
CA LEU A 23 1.42 -1.57 -4.51
C LEU A 23 1.02 -1.94 -3.10
N TYR A 24 0.50 -3.16 -2.92
CA TYR A 24 0.07 -3.66 -1.63
C TYR A 24 0.57 -5.09 -1.41
N GLU A 25 1.02 -5.36 -0.19
CA GLU A 25 1.11 -6.72 0.34
C GLU A 25 -0.10 -6.95 1.25
N LEU A 26 -0.85 -8.00 0.94
CA LEU A 26 -2.08 -8.38 1.61
C LEU A 26 -1.84 -9.68 2.37
N ASP A 27 -2.32 -9.79 3.60
CA ASP A 27 -2.48 -11.09 4.25
C ASP A 27 -3.95 -11.53 4.18
N GLU A 28 -4.25 -12.37 3.19
CA GLU A 28 -5.61 -12.89 2.97
C GLU A 28 -6.10 -13.82 4.10
N GLN A 29 -5.22 -14.27 5.00
CA GLN A 29 -5.65 -15.11 6.15
C GLN A 29 -6.30 -14.30 7.26
N VAL A 30 -5.88 -13.05 7.43
CA VAL A 30 -6.36 -12.16 8.49
C VAL A 30 -7.11 -10.94 7.97
N ASP A 31 -7.24 -10.82 6.64
CA ASP A 31 -7.99 -9.76 5.95
C ASP A 31 -7.35 -8.36 6.14
N GLU A 32 -6.01 -8.29 6.02
CA GLU A 32 -5.24 -7.09 6.34
C GLU A 32 -4.32 -6.65 5.18
N VAL A 33 -4.14 -5.33 5.04
CA VAL A 33 -3.05 -4.74 4.25
C VAL A 33 -1.87 -4.54 5.19
N VAL A 34 -0.79 -5.29 4.98
CA VAL A 34 0.37 -5.30 5.89
C VAL A 34 1.46 -4.31 5.47
N ARG A 35 1.65 -4.13 4.15
CA ARG A 35 2.59 -3.17 3.58
C ARG A 35 1.98 -2.47 2.36
N SER A 36 2.33 -1.21 2.14
CA SER A 36 2.01 -0.48 0.92
C SER A 36 3.21 0.29 0.38
N ALA A 37 3.29 0.44 -0.93
CA ALA A 37 4.28 1.26 -1.61
C ALA A 37 3.63 2.06 -2.75
N ASN A 38 3.77 3.37 -2.67
CA ASN A 38 3.23 4.33 -3.62
C ASN A 38 4.37 4.80 -4.53
N VAL A 39 4.27 4.51 -5.83
CA VAL A 39 5.30 4.83 -6.82
C VAL A 39 4.87 6.05 -7.63
N PHE A 40 5.67 7.11 -7.57
CA PHE A 40 5.39 8.39 -8.24
C PHE A 40 6.02 8.44 -9.64
N ALA A 41 5.54 9.37 -10.47
CA ALA A 41 6.00 9.53 -11.85
C ALA A 41 7.50 9.89 -11.96
N ASP A 42 8.07 10.51 -10.93
CA ASP A 42 9.51 10.83 -10.85
C ASP A 42 10.38 9.64 -10.38
N GLY A 43 9.76 8.49 -10.12
CA GLY A 43 10.42 7.28 -9.64
C GLY A 43 10.65 7.24 -8.13
N SER A 44 10.26 8.28 -7.39
CA SER A 44 10.26 8.24 -5.92
C SER A 44 9.22 7.24 -5.43
N VAL A 45 9.45 6.71 -4.22
CA VAL A 45 8.56 5.75 -3.57
C VAL A 45 8.31 6.19 -2.13
N ALA A 46 7.04 6.28 -1.75
CA ALA A 46 6.63 6.38 -0.36
C ALA A 46 6.12 5.02 0.09
N ARG A 47 6.48 4.56 1.29
CA ARG A 47 6.08 3.25 1.79
C ARG A 47 5.51 3.32 3.20
N ASN A 48 4.72 2.31 3.54
CA ASN A 48 4.13 2.17 4.86
C ASN A 48 3.97 0.70 5.25
N SER A 49 3.97 0.39 6.55
CA SER A 49 3.68 -0.94 7.07
C SER A 49 2.99 -0.85 8.42
N ILE A 50 2.29 -1.92 8.79
CA ILE A 50 1.71 -2.08 10.13
C ILE A 50 2.75 -2.03 11.26
N GLU A 51 4.03 -2.26 10.96
CA GLU A 51 5.14 -2.18 11.94
C GLU A 51 5.54 -0.74 12.28
N ILE A 52 5.28 0.21 11.38
CA ILE A 52 5.63 1.63 11.56
C ILE A 52 4.39 2.53 11.68
N GLU A 53 3.21 2.01 11.37
CA GLU A 53 1.93 2.70 11.49
C GLU A 53 1.32 2.49 12.88
N GLU A 54 0.84 3.58 13.47
CA GLU A 54 0.11 3.54 14.73
C GLU A 54 -1.21 4.31 14.60
N ARG A 55 -2.26 3.84 15.28
CA ARG A 55 -3.55 4.54 15.39
C ARG A 55 -3.87 4.75 16.88
N ASP A 56 -3.88 6.00 17.33
CA ASP A 56 -4.06 6.39 18.74
C ASP A 56 -3.11 5.68 19.73
N GLY A 57 -1.84 5.56 19.35
CA GLY A 57 -0.72 5.01 20.13
C GLY A 57 -0.69 3.50 20.19
N LYS A 58 -1.46 2.86 19.30
CA LYS A 58 -1.57 1.40 19.20
C LYS A 58 -1.14 0.95 17.83
N LEU A 59 -0.53 -0.24 17.79
CA LEU A 59 -0.16 -0.90 16.54
C LEU A 59 -1.37 -1.00 15.62
N CYS A 60 -1.17 -0.63 14.36
CA CYS A 60 -2.21 -0.69 13.35
C CYS A 60 -2.39 -2.15 12.89
N PRO A 61 -3.59 -2.76 12.97
CA PRO A 61 -3.78 -4.13 12.50
C PRO A 61 -3.76 -4.20 10.95
N SER A 62 -4.25 -3.16 10.27
CA SER A 62 -4.28 -3.09 8.82
C SER A 62 -4.11 -1.65 8.37
N LEU A 63 -3.40 -1.45 7.25
CA LEU A 63 -3.24 -0.12 6.65
C LEU A 63 -4.54 0.46 6.06
N ILE A 64 -5.60 -0.34 5.97
CA ILE A 64 -6.94 0.11 5.58
C ILE A 64 -7.94 -0.15 6.72
N ASP A 65 -8.98 0.67 6.80
CA ASP A 65 -10.02 0.59 7.83
C ASP A 65 -11.29 -0.13 7.35
N CYS A 66 -11.10 -1.17 6.54
CA CYS A 66 -12.16 -2.02 6.00
C CYS A 66 -11.59 -3.40 5.63
N SER A 67 -12.48 -4.34 5.26
CA SER A 67 -12.04 -5.65 4.74
C SER A 67 -11.30 -5.52 3.41
N LEU A 68 -10.47 -6.50 3.05
CA LEU A 68 -9.85 -6.53 1.72
C LEU A 68 -10.91 -6.59 0.62
N ALA A 69 -12.00 -7.33 0.86
CA ALA A 69 -13.11 -7.40 -0.09
C ALA A 69 -13.72 -6.02 -0.35
N GLU A 70 -14.01 -5.24 0.68
CA GLU A 70 -14.55 -3.88 0.54
C GLU A 70 -13.53 -2.92 -0.07
N GLY A 71 -12.30 -2.91 0.45
CA GLY A 71 -11.24 -1.98 0.05
C GLY A 71 -10.78 -2.14 -1.39
N PHE A 72 -10.87 -3.35 -1.94
CA PHE A 72 -10.46 -3.65 -3.32
C PHE A 72 -11.63 -3.95 -4.28
N THR A 73 -12.88 -3.81 -3.83
CA THR A 73 -14.04 -3.95 -4.73
C THR A 73 -13.99 -2.92 -5.85
N GLY A 74 -14.01 -3.39 -7.10
CA GLY A 74 -14.00 -2.53 -8.30
C GLY A 74 -12.62 -1.93 -8.63
N VAL A 75 -11.58 -2.27 -7.88
CA VAL A 75 -10.19 -1.90 -8.20
C VAL A 75 -9.66 -2.86 -9.26
N ASP A 76 -9.17 -2.32 -10.37
CA ASP A 76 -8.44 -3.09 -11.38
C ASP A 76 -7.00 -3.31 -10.89
N ALA A 77 -6.82 -4.38 -10.12
CA ALA A 77 -5.55 -4.76 -9.52
C ALA A 77 -4.94 -6.00 -10.21
N GLU A 78 -3.65 -5.91 -10.51
CA GLU A 78 -2.85 -7.00 -11.05
C GLU A 78 -2.05 -7.66 -9.93
N GLN A 79 -2.00 -8.99 -9.92
CA GLN A 79 -1.08 -9.71 -9.04
C GLN A 79 0.36 -9.55 -9.56
N ILE A 80 1.28 -9.24 -8.65
CA ILE A 80 2.72 -9.12 -8.94
C ILE A 80 3.51 -10.12 -8.11
N THR A 81 4.79 -10.29 -8.44
CA THR A 81 5.72 -11.10 -7.67
C THR A 81 6.18 -10.36 -6.41
N LEU A 82 6.64 -11.13 -5.41
CA LEU A 82 7.33 -10.58 -4.24
C LEU A 82 8.57 -9.76 -4.65
N GLU A 83 9.32 -10.21 -5.66
CA GLU A 83 10.51 -9.51 -6.15
C GLU A 83 10.17 -8.12 -6.69
N GLU A 84 9.10 -8.00 -7.49
CA GLU A 84 8.63 -6.70 -7.99
C GLU A 84 8.20 -5.77 -6.86
N PHE A 85 7.51 -6.30 -5.84
CA PHE A 85 7.12 -5.53 -4.67
C PHE A 85 8.35 -5.07 -3.86
N ASP A 86 9.25 -5.99 -3.53
CA ASP A 86 10.44 -5.70 -2.71
C ASP A 86 11.39 -4.73 -3.41
N ALA A 87 11.46 -4.74 -4.75
CA ALA A 87 12.23 -3.77 -5.52
C ALA A 87 11.71 -2.33 -5.36
N ALA A 88 10.39 -2.14 -5.23
CA ALA A 88 9.80 -0.84 -4.90
C ALA A 88 9.98 -0.52 -3.41
N TRP A 89 9.70 -1.49 -2.54
CA TRP A 89 9.82 -1.35 -1.08
C TRP A 89 11.22 -0.90 -0.63
N ALA A 90 12.27 -1.47 -1.21
CA ALA A 90 13.66 -1.15 -0.88
C ALA A 90 14.03 0.31 -1.23
N LYS A 91 13.33 0.93 -2.19
CA LYS A 91 13.52 2.34 -2.56
C LYS A 91 12.65 3.30 -1.73
N GLY A 92 11.66 2.76 -1.01
CA GLY A 92 10.65 3.55 -0.33
C GLY A 92 11.18 4.32 0.87
N VAL A 93 10.67 5.53 1.04
CA VAL A 93 10.82 6.33 2.26
C VAL A 93 9.57 6.15 3.12
N ASP A 94 9.76 5.91 4.41
CA ASP A 94 8.67 5.70 5.37
C ASP A 94 7.76 6.93 5.44
N LYS A 95 6.46 6.71 5.25
CA LYS A 95 5.42 7.76 5.28
C LYS A 95 4.13 7.21 5.94
N PRO A 96 4.13 7.00 7.27
CA PRO A 96 2.91 6.63 8.01
C PRO A 96 1.85 7.72 7.91
N PHE A 97 0.58 7.36 7.81
CA PHE A 97 -0.55 8.29 7.64
C PHE A 97 -1.25 8.66 8.95
N TRP A 98 -1.34 7.76 9.95
CA TRP A 98 -2.13 7.95 11.18
C TRP A 98 -1.25 8.40 12.35
N ASN A 99 0.06 8.15 12.26
CA ASN A 99 1.16 8.64 13.09
C ASN A 99 0.76 9.33 14.42
N VAL A 100 1.08 8.69 15.54
CA VAL A 100 0.58 9.08 16.86
C VAL A 100 1.64 9.91 17.60
N ARG A 101 1.19 10.97 18.26
CA ARG A 101 2.01 11.92 19.04
C ARG A 101 2.66 11.31 20.28
#